data_AF-A0A937VQV5-F1
#
_entry.id   AF-A0A937VQV5-F1
#
_cell.length_a   1.000
_cell.length_b   1.000
_cell.length_c   1.000
_cell.angle_alpha   90.00
_cell.angle_beta   90.00
_cell.angle_gamma   90.00
#
_symmetry.space_group_name_H-M   'P 1'
#
loop_
_entity.id
_entity.type
_entity.pdbx_description
1 polymer ?
#
loop_
_entity_poly.entity_id
_entity_poly.type
_entity_poly.pdbx_seq_one_letter_code
_entity_poly.pdbx_strand_id
1 'polypeptide(L)'
;GEPVLQVTCRDRNRMALQADLLFAYSRGIRNVLCLTGDSVDVGDHKEVKPVFDIDSVQLMKLIKTMESGTDAAGNELKGAPKFCIGASVHPEADVIEPQLVKFDKKVAAGAQFFQTQGIFDLASLRRFMQYASQFNAKILAGIIVLSSARMAKYMNDNVPGILVPQALIDELATAEKGKGLQKGIEIAVRFIKTIREEKLCPGVHIMAVGNEGIVPNILEAAELAAVSS
;
A
#
# COMPACT_ATOMS: atom_id res chain seq x y z
N GLY A 1 -7.80 2.29 -16.78
CA GLY A 1 -7.43 2.37 -15.35
C GLY A 1 -6.49 3.53 -15.12
N GLU A 2 -6.49 4.12 -13.93
CA GLU A 2 -5.64 5.26 -13.57
C GLU A 2 -4.36 4.79 -12.85
N PRO A 3 -3.15 5.30 -13.21
CA PRO A 3 -1.92 4.91 -12.53
C PRO A 3 -1.79 5.55 -11.14
N VAL A 4 -1.25 4.80 -10.19
CA VAL A 4 -0.81 5.29 -8.88
C VAL A 4 0.71 5.21 -8.81
N LEU A 5 1.39 6.35 -8.83
CA LEU A 5 2.85 6.41 -8.72
C LEU A 5 3.28 6.24 -7.26
N GLN A 6 4.06 5.21 -6.97
CA GLN A 6 4.70 5.07 -5.66
C GLN A 6 5.90 6.02 -5.58
N VAL A 7 5.88 6.92 -4.60
CA VAL A 7 6.94 7.90 -4.36
C VAL A 7 7.56 7.60 -3.00
N THR A 8 8.75 7.02 -3.04
CA THR A 8 9.51 6.62 -1.84
C THR A 8 10.55 7.69 -1.50
N CYS A 9 10.55 8.15 -0.24
CA CYS A 9 11.46 9.19 0.23
C CYS A 9 12.88 8.68 0.49
N ARG A 10 13.02 7.39 0.84
CA ARG A 10 14.30 6.71 1.02
C ARG A 10 15.23 6.98 -0.16
N ASP A 11 16.48 7.30 0.16
CA ASP A 11 17.58 7.53 -0.79
C ASP A 11 17.37 8.75 -1.70
N ARG A 12 16.42 9.64 -1.36
CA ARG A 12 16.04 10.79 -2.18
C ARG A 12 15.89 12.05 -1.33
N ASN A 13 16.41 13.15 -1.84
CA ASN A 13 16.19 14.47 -1.24
C ASN A 13 14.92 15.12 -1.79
N ARG A 14 14.46 16.18 -1.14
CA ARG A 14 13.23 16.92 -1.50
C ARG A 14 13.27 17.48 -2.92
N MET A 15 14.45 17.84 -3.43
CA MET A 15 14.59 18.35 -4.80
C MET A 15 14.30 17.26 -5.83
N ALA A 16 14.88 16.07 -5.66
CA ALA A 16 14.61 14.92 -6.51
C ALA A 16 13.13 14.53 -6.46
N LEU A 17 12.56 14.44 -5.25
CA LEU A 17 11.14 14.12 -5.05
C LEU A 17 10.22 15.13 -5.74
N GLN A 18 10.49 16.43 -5.60
CA GLN A 18 9.73 17.48 -6.27
C GLN A 18 9.85 17.40 -7.80
N ALA A 19 11.06 17.18 -8.31
CA ALA A 19 11.31 17.07 -9.75
C ALA A 19 10.51 15.90 -10.35
N ASP A 20 10.51 14.74 -9.70
CA ASP A 20 9.75 13.57 -10.18
C ASP A 20 8.24 13.78 -10.11
N LEU A 21 7.74 14.43 -9.05
CA LEU A 21 6.32 14.77 -8.94
C LEU A 21 5.89 15.71 -10.09
N LEU A 22 6.67 16.76 -10.37
CA LEU A 22 6.40 17.66 -11.50
C LEU A 22 6.46 16.92 -12.84
N PHE A 23 7.46 16.05 -13.02
CA PHE A 23 7.58 15.24 -14.23
C PHE A 23 6.37 14.31 -14.39
N ALA A 24 6.02 13.55 -13.36
CA ALA A 24 4.84 12.68 -13.34
C ALA A 24 3.56 13.45 -13.68
N TYR A 25 3.39 14.64 -13.09
CA TYR A 25 2.25 15.50 -13.38
C TYR A 25 2.23 15.95 -14.85
N SER A 26 3.37 16.35 -15.41
CA SER A 26 3.47 16.69 -16.84
C SER A 26 3.14 15.51 -17.77
N ARG A 27 3.27 14.27 -17.29
CA ARG A 27 2.93 13.03 -18.01
C ARG A 27 1.51 12.52 -17.76
N GLY A 28 0.66 13.32 -17.10
CA GLY A 28 -0.73 12.95 -16.85
C GLY A 28 -0.96 12.08 -15.61
N ILE A 29 0.08 11.76 -14.83
CA ILE A 29 -0.09 11.01 -13.57
C ILE A 29 -0.64 11.95 -12.50
N ARG A 30 -1.76 11.56 -11.90
CA ARG A 30 -2.47 12.37 -10.90
C ARG A 30 -2.61 11.67 -9.55
N ASN A 31 -2.33 10.38 -9.44
CA ASN A 31 -2.44 9.64 -8.18
C ASN A 31 -1.04 9.25 -7.71
N VAL A 32 -0.75 9.51 -6.44
CA VAL A 32 0.56 9.25 -5.83
C VAL A 32 0.39 8.51 -4.52
N LEU A 33 1.25 7.55 -4.24
CA LEU A 33 1.34 6.87 -2.94
C LEU A 33 2.63 7.29 -2.26
N CYS A 34 2.51 8.06 -1.18
CA CYS A 34 3.65 8.61 -0.46
C CYS A 34 4.19 7.60 0.57
N LEU A 35 5.44 7.21 0.40
CA LEU A 35 6.11 6.19 1.20
C LEU A 35 7.40 6.75 1.82
N THR A 36 7.67 6.40 3.08
CA THR A 36 8.98 6.69 3.68
C THR A 36 10.05 5.77 3.07
N GLY A 37 9.73 4.48 2.91
CA GLY A 37 10.69 3.43 2.51
C GLY A 37 11.35 2.77 3.71
N ASP A 38 11.85 1.55 3.51
CA ASP A 38 12.50 0.73 4.55
C ASP A 38 13.98 1.08 4.70
N SER A 39 14.60 0.90 5.87
CA SER A 39 16.03 1.24 6.04
C SER A 39 16.92 0.57 4.98
N VAL A 40 18.02 1.23 4.61
CA VAL A 40 19.03 0.69 3.67
C VAL A 40 19.62 -0.63 4.18
N ASP A 41 19.67 -0.84 5.50
CA ASP A 41 20.15 -2.07 6.13
C ASP A 41 19.33 -3.32 5.77
N VAL A 42 18.07 -3.11 5.38
CA VAL A 42 17.13 -4.16 4.94
C VAL A 42 17.35 -4.50 3.46
N GLY A 43 18.07 -3.67 2.71
CA GLY A 43 18.34 -3.82 1.28
C GLY A 43 19.60 -4.63 0.96
N ASP A 44 19.83 -4.79 -0.34
CA ASP A 44 20.99 -5.47 -0.96
C ASP A 44 22.24 -4.57 -1.08
N HIS A 45 22.06 -3.25 -0.99
CA HIS A 45 23.14 -2.25 -1.12
C HIS A 45 23.52 -1.62 0.23
N LYS A 46 23.93 -2.45 1.20
CA LYS A 46 24.23 -2.03 2.58
C LYS A 46 25.37 -1.01 2.73
N GLU A 47 26.21 -0.87 1.71
CA GLU A 47 27.35 0.06 1.68
C GLU A 47 26.95 1.50 1.28
N VAL A 48 25.72 1.70 0.81
CA VAL A 48 25.26 3.01 0.33
C VAL A 48 24.93 3.94 1.49
N LYS A 49 25.32 5.21 1.36
CA LYS A 49 24.96 6.25 2.33
C LYS A 49 23.47 6.57 2.20
N PRO A 50 22.68 6.45 3.28
CA PRO A 50 21.27 6.75 3.21
C PRO A 50 21.02 8.25 3.07
N VAL A 51 19.97 8.62 2.32
CA VAL A 51 19.44 9.98 2.29
C VAL A 51 18.12 10.01 3.05
N PHE A 52 18.09 10.80 4.13
CA PHE A 52 16.93 10.96 5.02
C PHE A 52 16.48 12.42 5.11
N ASP A 53 16.12 13.03 3.96
CA ASP A 53 15.72 14.44 3.94
C ASP A 53 14.31 14.66 4.50
N ILE A 54 13.32 13.89 4.01
CA ILE A 54 11.92 13.98 4.43
C ILE A 54 11.26 12.61 4.56
N ASP A 55 10.24 12.48 5.40
CA ASP A 55 9.39 11.30 5.50
C ASP A 55 8.10 11.40 4.68
N SER A 56 7.28 10.34 4.67
CA SER A 56 5.99 10.33 3.94
C SER A 56 5.01 11.42 4.35
N VAL A 57 5.00 11.87 5.62
CA VAL A 57 4.12 12.96 6.07
C VAL A 57 4.64 14.30 5.55
N GLN A 58 5.95 14.52 5.60
CA GLN A 58 6.60 15.69 5.05
C GLN A 58 6.49 15.75 3.52
N LEU A 59 6.55 14.62 2.82
CA LEU A 59 6.30 14.54 1.38
C LEU A 59 4.87 14.95 1.02
N MET A 60 3.87 14.53 1.80
CA MET A 60 2.49 14.99 1.58
C MET A 60 2.36 16.50 1.76
N LYS A 61 3.01 17.07 2.79
CA LYS A 61 3.06 18.52 2.99
C LYS A 61 3.74 19.24 1.83
N LEU A 62 4.84 18.69 1.31
CA LEU A 62 5.52 19.21 0.11
C LEU A 62 4.57 19.21 -1.09
N ILE A 63 3.84 18.11 -1.32
CA ILE A 63 2.83 18.05 -2.37
C ILE A 63 1.78 19.15 -2.16
N LYS A 64 1.27 19.34 -0.93
CA LYS A 64 0.30 20.42 -0.64
C LYS A 64 0.85 21.82 -0.95
N THR A 65 2.12 22.08 -0.67
CA THR A 65 2.78 23.33 -1.08
C THR A 65 2.83 23.48 -2.60
N MET A 66 3.14 22.40 -3.33
CA MET A 66 3.10 22.42 -4.79
C MET A 66 1.67 22.66 -5.31
N GLU A 67 0.66 22.06 -4.67
CA GLU A 67 -0.75 22.27 -5.02
C GLU A 67 -1.24 23.70 -4.75
N SER A 68 -0.53 24.50 -3.95
CA SER A 68 -0.77 25.94 -3.79
C SER A 68 -0.04 26.81 -4.83
N GLY A 69 0.74 26.22 -5.74
CA GLY A 69 1.40 26.92 -6.83
C GLY A 69 2.83 27.37 -6.53
N THR A 70 3.46 26.86 -5.47
CA THR A 70 4.85 27.19 -5.11
C THR A 70 5.69 25.95 -4.87
N ASP A 71 6.99 26.04 -5.10
CA ASP A 71 7.93 24.97 -4.78
C ASP A 71 8.37 24.98 -3.30
N ALA A 72 9.19 24.01 -2.90
CA ALA A 72 9.71 23.89 -1.53
C ALA A 72 10.54 25.11 -1.06
N ALA A 73 11.09 25.90 -1.98
CA ALA A 73 11.87 27.09 -1.71
C ALA A 73 11.03 28.39 -1.76
N GLY A 74 9.73 28.28 -2.10
CA GLY A 74 8.81 29.41 -2.22
C GLY A 74 8.80 30.06 -3.61
N ASN A 75 9.45 29.47 -4.61
CA ASN A 75 9.36 29.98 -5.98
C ASN A 75 8.00 29.63 -6.60
N GLU A 76 7.46 30.53 -7.42
CA GLU A 76 6.22 30.27 -8.14
C GLU A 76 6.41 29.17 -9.19
N LEU A 77 5.45 28.23 -9.22
CA LEU A 77 5.35 27.21 -10.26
C LEU A 77 4.53 27.75 -11.43
N LYS A 78 4.85 27.28 -12.64
CA LYS A 78 4.01 27.49 -13.82
C LYS A 78 2.77 26.60 -13.72
N GLY A 79 1.75 27.12 -13.04
CA GLY A 79 0.53 26.39 -12.66
C GLY A 79 0.67 25.68 -11.32
N ALA A 80 -0.41 25.03 -10.88
CA ALA A 80 -0.44 24.29 -9.62
C ALA A 80 -0.83 22.82 -9.90
N PRO A 81 0.08 21.85 -9.71
CA PRO A 81 -0.29 20.45 -9.85
C PRO A 81 -1.41 20.09 -8.86
N LYS A 82 -2.20 19.08 -9.19
CA LYS A 82 -3.23 18.51 -8.31
C LYS A 82 -3.09 17.00 -8.28
N PHE A 83 -2.98 16.45 -7.08
CA PHE A 83 -2.79 15.03 -6.86
C PHE A 83 -3.88 14.44 -5.96
N CYS A 84 -4.29 13.22 -6.31
CA CYS A 84 -4.90 12.30 -5.36
C CYS A 84 -3.79 11.69 -4.51
N ILE A 85 -3.69 12.14 -3.26
CA ILE A 85 -2.58 11.80 -2.35
C ILE A 85 -2.95 10.54 -1.55
N GLY A 86 -2.15 9.50 -1.70
CA GLY A 86 -2.28 8.24 -1.00
C GLY A 86 -1.17 8.02 0.02
N ALA A 87 -1.41 7.11 0.97
CA ALA A 87 -0.42 6.68 1.95
C ALA A 87 -0.50 5.18 2.26
N SER A 88 0.52 4.63 2.90
CA SER A 88 0.45 3.28 3.47
C SER A 88 0.03 3.27 4.95
N VAL A 89 -0.58 2.18 5.42
CA VAL A 89 -0.86 1.91 6.84
C VAL A 89 -0.73 0.41 7.13
N HIS A 90 -0.41 0.04 8.36
CA HIS A 90 -0.29 -1.37 8.77
C HIS A 90 -1.26 -1.69 9.92
N PRO A 91 -2.46 -2.22 9.61
CA PRO A 91 -3.47 -2.57 10.61
C PRO A 91 -3.10 -3.72 11.55
N GLU A 92 -2.13 -4.56 11.16
CA GLU A 92 -1.72 -5.77 11.88
C GLU A 92 -0.43 -5.58 12.69
N ALA A 93 -0.01 -4.33 12.92
CA ALA A 93 1.19 -4.06 13.68
C ALA A 93 1.08 -4.60 15.11
N ASP A 94 2.15 -5.24 15.60
CA ASP A 94 2.26 -5.74 16.99
C ASP A 94 1.89 -4.68 18.03
N VAL A 95 2.31 -3.43 17.76
CA VAL A 95 1.94 -2.25 18.53
C VAL A 95 1.23 -1.27 17.59
N ILE A 96 -0.09 -1.15 17.73
CA ILE A 96 -0.94 -0.42 16.79
C ILE A 96 -0.92 1.10 17.06
N GLU A 97 -0.70 1.54 18.30
CA GLU A 97 -0.82 2.95 18.71
C GLU A 97 0.10 3.88 17.91
N PRO A 98 1.40 3.58 17.69
CA PRO A 98 2.24 4.39 16.81
C PRO A 98 1.74 4.45 15.37
N GLN A 99 1.09 3.38 14.88
CA GLN A 99 0.50 3.36 13.54
C GLN A 99 -0.73 4.27 13.47
N LEU A 100 -1.58 4.31 14.50
CA LEU A 100 -2.72 5.21 14.58
C LEU A 100 -2.27 6.68 14.62
N VAL A 101 -1.26 7.00 15.45
CA VAL A 101 -0.69 8.36 15.48
C VAL A 101 -0.11 8.76 14.12
N LYS A 102 0.56 7.84 13.43
CA LYS A 102 1.09 8.10 12.08
C LYS A 102 -0.03 8.23 11.05
N PHE A 103 -1.10 7.44 11.18
CA PHE A 103 -2.28 7.53 10.35
C PHE A 103 -2.94 8.91 10.48
N ASP A 104 -3.17 9.39 11.70
CA ASP A 104 -3.74 10.73 11.95
C ASP A 104 -2.90 11.84 11.32
N LYS A 105 -1.57 11.76 11.49
CA LYS A 105 -0.64 12.71 10.87
C LYS A 105 -0.73 12.72 9.35
N LYS A 106 -0.93 11.54 8.73
CA LYS A 106 -1.09 11.40 7.28
C LYS A 106 -2.44 11.94 6.80
N VAL A 107 -3.52 11.68 7.55
CA VAL A 107 -4.84 12.28 7.27
C VAL A 107 -4.76 13.80 7.36
N ALA A 108 -4.17 14.34 8.42
CA ALA A 108 -3.98 15.78 8.61
C ALA A 108 -3.09 16.42 7.53
N ALA A 109 -2.14 15.67 6.97
CA ALA A 109 -1.31 16.11 5.84
C ALA A 109 -2.02 16.03 4.48
N GLY A 110 -3.27 15.57 4.44
CA GLY A 110 -4.12 15.57 3.25
C GLY A 110 -4.15 14.26 2.47
N ALA A 111 -3.84 13.13 3.12
CA ALA A 111 -4.07 11.81 2.52
C ALA A 111 -5.57 11.59 2.23
N GLN A 112 -5.89 11.27 0.98
CA GLN A 112 -7.23 11.01 0.47
C GLN A 112 -7.55 9.52 0.41
N PHE A 113 -6.53 8.68 0.27
CA PHE A 113 -6.66 7.23 0.36
C PHE A 113 -5.47 6.58 1.06
N PHE A 114 -5.69 5.35 1.52
CA PHE A 114 -4.64 4.52 2.10
C PHE A 114 -4.65 3.14 1.44
N GLN A 115 -3.47 2.59 1.23
CA GLN A 115 -3.30 1.16 0.98
C GLN A 115 -2.78 0.51 2.26
N THR A 116 -3.46 -0.52 2.75
CA THR A 116 -2.91 -1.27 3.87
C THR A 116 -1.75 -2.14 3.40
N GLN A 117 -0.82 -2.46 4.30
CA GLN A 117 0.04 -3.63 4.15
C GLN A 117 -0.81 -4.91 3.98
N GLY A 118 -0.17 -6.02 3.60
CA GLY A 118 -0.87 -7.30 3.43
C GLY A 118 -1.64 -7.70 4.69
N ILE A 119 -2.94 -7.95 4.52
CA ILE A 119 -3.85 -8.38 5.58
C ILE A 119 -3.94 -9.90 5.57
N PHE A 120 -3.61 -10.53 6.69
CA PHE A 120 -3.75 -11.96 6.94
C PHE A 120 -4.74 -12.29 8.07
N ASP A 121 -5.11 -11.29 8.88
CA ASP A 121 -6.13 -11.37 9.93
C ASP A 121 -7.21 -10.29 9.74
N LEU A 122 -8.38 -10.72 9.27
CA LEU A 122 -9.53 -9.84 9.11
C LEU A 122 -10.04 -9.25 10.44
N ALA A 123 -9.77 -9.88 11.60
CA ALA A 123 -10.15 -9.30 12.89
C ALA A 123 -9.34 -8.03 13.19
N SER A 124 -8.05 -8.01 12.87
CA SER A 124 -7.21 -6.81 12.95
C SER A 124 -7.69 -5.71 12.02
N LEU A 125 -8.05 -6.05 10.77
CA LEU A 125 -8.64 -5.08 9.84
C LEU A 125 -9.95 -4.49 10.39
N ARG A 126 -10.85 -5.32 10.94
CA ARG A 126 -12.10 -4.85 11.56
C ARG A 126 -11.85 -3.84 12.69
N ARG A 127 -10.93 -4.16 13.62
CA ARG A 127 -10.56 -3.26 14.72
C ARG A 127 -9.99 -1.95 14.20
N PHE A 128 -9.11 -1.99 13.21
CA PHE A 128 -8.57 -0.78 12.59
C PHE A 128 -9.65 0.06 11.90
N MET A 129 -10.59 -0.56 11.20
CA MET A 129 -11.67 0.17 10.51
C MET A 129 -12.66 0.83 11.47
N GLN A 130 -12.85 0.30 12.68
CA GLN A 130 -13.61 1.00 13.74
C GLN A 130 -12.99 2.36 14.08
N TYR A 131 -11.66 2.46 14.04
CA TYR A 131 -10.95 3.73 14.22
C TYR A 131 -10.92 4.56 12.94
N ALA A 132 -10.53 3.98 11.80
CA ALA A 132 -10.24 4.72 10.57
C ALA A 132 -11.50 5.27 9.87
N SER A 133 -12.66 4.64 10.08
CA SER A 133 -13.92 5.03 9.41
C SER A 133 -14.47 6.40 9.82
N GLN A 134 -13.98 6.98 10.92
CA GLN A 134 -14.34 8.35 11.32
C GLN A 134 -13.75 9.43 10.41
N PHE A 135 -12.75 9.08 9.58
CA PHE A 135 -12.09 10.00 8.66
C PHE A 135 -12.61 9.83 7.22
N ASN A 136 -12.54 10.90 6.42
CA ASN A 136 -13.01 10.88 5.04
C ASN A 136 -12.09 10.14 4.05
N ALA A 137 -10.93 9.66 4.51
CA ALA A 137 -9.96 8.97 3.66
C ALA A 137 -10.43 7.54 3.32
N LYS A 138 -10.25 7.13 2.05
CA LYS A 138 -10.64 5.79 1.59
C LYS A 138 -9.56 4.77 1.91
N ILE A 139 -9.91 3.64 2.54
CA ILE A 139 -8.97 2.58 2.85
C ILE A 139 -9.11 1.45 1.83
N LEU A 140 -7.99 1.03 1.22
CA LEU A 140 -7.91 -0.12 0.32
C LEU A 140 -7.19 -1.25 1.06
N ALA A 141 -7.89 -2.35 1.31
CA ALA A 141 -7.32 -3.49 2.00
C ALA A 141 -6.32 -4.23 1.10
N GLY A 142 -5.07 -4.34 1.54
CA GLY A 142 -3.99 -5.04 0.87
C GLY A 142 -4.15 -6.55 0.96
N ILE A 143 -4.26 -7.21 -0.19
CA ILE A 143 -4.40 -8.67 -0.31
C ILE A 143 -3.17 -9.22 -1.03
N ILE A 144 -2.30 -9.92 -0.30
CA ILE A 144 -1.15 -10.62 -0.90
C ILE A 144 -1.58 -12.03 -1.29
N VAL A 145 -1.35 -12.40 -2.54
CA VAL A 145 -1.66 -13.74 -3.03
C VAL A 145 -0.49 -14.68 -2.70
N LEU A 146 -0.69 -15.55 -1.72
CA LEU A 146 0.31 -16.52 -1.28
C LEU A 146 0.35 -17.74 -2.23
N SER A 147 1.41 -17.88 -3.01
CA SER A 147 1.52 -18.97 -3.99
C SER A 147 1.82 -20.35 -3.37
N SER A 148 2.25 -20.41 -2.12
CA SER A 148 2.57 -21.65 -1.41
C SER A 148 2.80 -21.44 0.09
N ALA A 149 2.74 -22.52 0.88
CA ALA A 149 3.16 -22.52 2.28
C ALA A 149 4.64 -22.12 2.44
N ARG A 150 5.49 -22.45 1.46
CA ARG A 150 6.90 -22.04 1.44
C ARG A 150 7.04 -20.53 1.29
N MET A 151 6.26 -19.91 0.41
CA MET A 151 6.23 -18.45 0.26
C MET A 151 5.76 -17.79 1.55
N ALA A 152 4.69 -18.30 2.17
CA ALA A 152 4.18 -17.77 3.43
C ALA A 152 5.22 -17.81 4.56
N LYS A 153 5.92 -18.94 4.72
CA LYS A 153 7.03 -19.06 5.69
C LYS A 153 8.18 -18.10 5.37
N TYR A 154 8.57 -18.02 4.10
CA TYR A 154 9.60 -17.08 3.66
C TYR A 154 9.24 -15.63 4.01
N MET A 155 7.98 -15.24 3.84
CA MET A 155 7.52 -13.90 4.19
C MET A 155 7.65 -13.60 5.68
N ASN A 156 7.26 -14.54 6.55
CA ASN A 156 7.46 -14.39 8.00
C ASN A 156 8.94 -14.23 8.37
N ASP A 157 9.81 -15.00 7.72
CA ASP A 157 11.24 -15.04 8.07
C ASP A 157 12.03 -13.85 7.49
N ASN A 158 11.59 -13.27 6.36
CA ASN A 158 12.41 -12.35 5.57
C ASN A 158 11.75 -11.00 5.27
N VAL A 159 10.45 -10.81 5.51
CA VAL A 159 9.75 -9.56 5.20
C VAL A 159 9.33 -8.86 6.49
N PRO A 160 10.01 -7.77 6.88
CA PRO A 160 9.70 -7.05 8.11
C PRO A 160 8.24 -6.57 8.15
N GLY A 161 7.57 -6.79 9.28
CA GLY A 161 6.18 -6.37 9.48
C GLY A 161 5.13 -7.22 8.76
N ILE A 162 5.51 -8.38 8.20
CA ILE A 162 4.54 -9.39 7.73
C ILE A 162 4.50 -10.55 8.72
N LEU A 163 3.29 -10.90 9.14
CA LEU A 163 3.01 -12.10 9.92
C LEU A 163 1.84 -12.87 9.30
N VAL A 164 2.15 -13.92 8.57
CA VAL A 164 1.18 -14.88 8.06
C VAL A 164 0.83 -15.87 9.18
N PRO A 165 -0.44 -15.97 9.61
CA PRO A 165 -0.88 -16.90 10.64
C PRO A 165 -0.62 -18.36 10.26
N GLN A 166 -0.25 -19.18 11.25
CA GLN A 166 0.04 -20.61 11.05
C GLN A 166 -1.13 -21.35 10.37
N ALA A 167 -2.38 -20.98 10.69
CA ALA A 167 -3.56 -21.57 10.07
C ALA A 167 -3.59 -21.39 8.54
N LEU A 168 -3.15 -20.23 8.01
CA LEU A 168 -3.05 -20.02 6.57
C LEU A 168 -1.89 -20.80 5.95
N ILE A 169 -0.78 -20.92 6.68
CA ILE A 169 0.38 -21.72 6.25
C ILE A 169 -0.02 -23.19 6.13
N ASP A 170 -0.75 -23.71 7.12
CA ASP A 170 -1.22 -25.09 7.15
C ASP A 170 -2.25 -25.34 6.04
N GLU A 171 -3.19 -24.41 5.84
CA GLU A 171 -4.14 -24.48 4.73
C GLU A 171 -3.45 -24.50 3.36
N LEU A 172 -2.40 -23.68 3.17
CA LEU A 172 -1.59 -23.71 1.94
C LEU A 172 -0.82 -25.02 1.78
N ALA A 173 -0.43 -25.66 2.89
CA ALA A 173 0.31 -26.92 2.87
C ALA A 173 -0.56 -28.12 2.46
N THR A 174 -1.89 -28.02 2.55
CA THR A 174 -2.80 -29.07 2.06
C THR A 174 -2.96 -29.07 0.55
N ALA A 175 -2.41 -28.08 -0.17
CA ALA A 175 -2.51 -28.00 -1.61
C ALA A 175 -1.77 -29.16 -2.28
N GLU A 176 -2.40 -29.78 -3.29
CA GLU A 176 -1.72 -30.78 -4.12
C GLU A 176 -0.49 -30.18 -4.81
N LYS A 177 0.47 -31.04 -5.16
CA LYS A 177 1.70 -30.63 -5.84
C LYS A 177 1.37 -29.84 -7.12
N GLY A 178 1.87 -28.61 -7.21
CA GLY A 178 1.62 -27.71 -8.33
C GLY A 178 0.34 -26.86 -8.23
N LYS A 179 -0.52 -27.09 -7.22
CA LYS A 179 -1.78 -26.35 -7.02
C LYS A 179 -1.70 -25.28 -5.92
N GLY A 180 -0.51 -24.97 -5.40
CA GLY A 180 -0.33 -23.97 -4.35
C GLY A 180 -0.89 -22.58 -4.71
N LEU A 181 -0.67 -22.14 -5.96
CA LEU A 181 -1.18 -20.86 -6.44
C LEU A 181 -2.71 -20.83 -6.47
N GLN A 182 -3.35 -21.92 -6.92
CA GLN A 182 -4.81 -22.03 -6.91
C GLN A 182 -5.35 -21.92 -5.49
N LYS A 183 -4.70 -22.58 -4.52
CA LYS A 183 -5.09 -22.48 -3.11
C LYS A 183 -4.92 -21.05 -2.56
N GLY A 184 -3.84 -20.38 -2.95
CA GLY A 184 -3.62 -18.96 -2.65
C GLY A 184 -4.72 -18.04 -3.19
N ILE A 185 -5.16 -18.29 -4.43
CA ILE A 185 -6.27 -17.57 -5.06
C ILE A 185 -7.57 -17.80 -4.28
N GLU A 186 -7.87 -19.05 -3.87
CA GLU A 186 -9.05 -19.35 -3.03
C GLU A 186 -9.05 -18.55 -1.73
N ILE A 187 -7.92 -18.47 -1.03
CA ILE A 187 -7.77 -17.71 0.21
C ILE A 187 -7.96 -16.21 -0.05
N ALA A 188 -7.33 -15.67 -1.10
CA ALA A 188 -7.45 -14.25 -1.46
C ALA A 188 -8.91 -13.89 -1.82
N VAL A 189 -9.58 -14.72 -2.61
CA VAL A 189 -11.00 -14.54 -2.98
C VAL A 189 -11.88 -14.58 -1.74
N ARG A 190 -11.64 -15.51 -0.80
CA ARG A 190 -12.37 -15.57 0.47
C ARG A 190 -12.23 -14.29 1.29
N PHE A 191 -11.03 -13.71 1.35
CA PHE A 191 -10.82 -12.43 2.03
C PHE A 191 -11.54 -11.28 1.32
N ILE A 192 -11.44 -11.19 0.00
CA ILE A 192 -12.12 -10.16 -0.80
C ILE A 192 -13.63 -10.22 -0.60
N LYS A 193 -14.23 -11.43 -0.67
CA LYS A 193 -15.67 -11.63 -0.43
C LYS A 193 -16.07 -11.19 0.97
N THR A 194 -15.32 -11.59 2.00
CA THR A 194 -15.60 -11.19 3.39
C THR A 194 -15.52 -9.67 3.57
N ILE A 195 -14.48 -9.02 3.04
CA ILE A 195 -14.31 -7.55 3.10
C ILE A 195 -15.49 -6.82 2.43
N ARG A 196 -15.97 -7.35 1.30
CA ARG A 196 -17.12 -6.81 0.56
C ARG A 196 -18.43 -7.00 1.32
N GLU A 197 -18.70 -8.22 1.77
CA GLU A 197 -19.95 -8.60 2.47
C GLU A 197 -20.13 -7.82 3.78
N GLU A 198 -19.05 -7.69 4.55
CA GLU A 198 -19.03 -6.93 5.79
C GLU A 198 -18.83 -5.43 5.59
N LYS A 199 -18.66 -4.97 4.35
CA LYS A 199 -18.42 -3.57 3.97
C LYS A 199 -17.27 -2.93 4.76
N LEU A 200 -16.20 -3.69 5.00
CA LEU A 200 -15.06 -3.23 5.80
C LEU A 200 -14.29 -2.12 5.11
N CYS A 201 -14.06 -2.26 3.80
CA CYS A 201 -13.32 -1.28 2.99
C CYS A 201 -14.05 -0.99 1.67
N PRO A 202 -13.95 0.23 1.14
CA PRO A 202 -14.48 0.58 -0.19
C PRO A 202 -13.79 -0.13 -1.36
N GLY A 203 -12.62 -0.75 -1.14
CA GLY A 203 -11.91 -1.49 -2.18
C GLY A 203 -10.75 -2.31 -1.63
N VAL A 204 -10.08 -3.03 -2.53
CA VAL A 204 -8.91 -3.88 -2.23
C VAL A 204 -7.72 -3.51 -3.11
N HIS A 205 -6.52 -3.70 -2.60
CA HIS A 205 -5.25 -3.57 -3.31
C HIS A 205 -4.63 -4.98 -3.43
N ILE A 206 -4.70 -5.58 -4.62
CA ILE A 206 -4.25 -6.96 -4.85
C ILE A 206 -2.76 -6.96 -5.24
N MET A 207 -1.97 -7.72 -4.51
CA MET A 207 -0.53 -7.92 -4.73
C MET A 207 -0.28 -9.38 -5.13
N ALA A 208 -0.26 -9.63 -6.44
CA ALA A 208 -0.01 -10.94 -7.03
C ALA A 208 1.47 -11.10 -7.42
N VAL A 209 2.37 -11.06 -6.42
CA VAL A 209 3.84 -11.01 -6.57
C VAL A 209 4.36 -11.97 -7.66
N GLY A 210 4.82 -11.42 -8.79
CA GLY A 210 5.40 -12.17 -9.91
C GLY A 210 4.40 -13.01 -10.71
N ASN A 211 3.10 -12.84 -10.47
CA ASN A 211 2.00 -13.57 -11.09
C ASN A 211 0.85 -12.61 -11.45
N GLU A 212 1.17 -11.40 -11.89
CA GLU A 212 0.20 -10.31 -12.12
C GLU A 212 -0.91 -10.70 -13.12
N GLY A 213 -0.62 -11.62 -14.04
CA GLY A 213 -1.59 -12.18 -14.99
C GLY A 213 -2.77 -12.93 -14.35
N ILE A 214 -2.71 -13.29 -13.05
CA ILE A 214 -3.83 -13.98 -12.37
C ILE A 214 -4.88 -13.02 -11.80
N VAL A 215 -4.60 -11.71 -11.78
CA VAL A 215 -5.53 -10.72 -11.19
C VAL A 215 -6.93 -10.78 -11.79
N PRO A 216 -7.11 -10.90 -13.14
CA PRO A 216 -8.44 -11.08 -13.72
C PRO A 216 -9.21 -12.28 -13.14
N ASN A 217 -8.54 -13.42 -12.94
CA ASN A 217 -9.16 -14.63 -12.39
C ASN A 217 -9.61 -14.43 -10.93
N ILE A 218 -8.83 -13.68 -10.15
CA ILE A 218 -9.19 -13.33 -8.77
C ILE A 218 -10.45 -12.46 -8.76
N LEU A 219 -10.51 -11.45 -9.65
CA LEU A 219 -11.67 -10.55 -9.75
C LEU A 219 -12.92 -11.31 -10.16
N GLU A 220 -12.82 -12.18 -11.17
CA GLU A 220 -13.91 -13.04 -11.63
C GLU A 220 -14.42 -13.97 -10.51
N ALA A 221 -13.50 -14.70 -9.84
CA ALA A 221 -13.85 -15.60 -8.75
C ALA A 221 -14.41 -14.87 -7.51
N ALA A 222 -14.00 -13.62 -7.29
CA ALA A 222 -14.56 -12.73 -6.28
C ALA A 222 -15.90 -12.09 -6.70
N GLU A 223 -16.41 -12.41 -7.90
CA GLU A 223 -17.62 -11.84 -8.49
C GLU A 223 -17.58 -10.31 -8.48
N LEU A 224 -16.41 -9.73 -8.70
CA LEU A 224 -16.22 -8.31 -8.93
C LEU A 224 -16.33 -8.09 -10.43
N ALA A 225 -17.28 -7.25 -10.87
CA ALA A 225 -17.46 -6.97 -12.29
C ALA A 225 -16.11 -6.58 -12.92
N ALA A 226 -15.77 -7.19 -14.06
CA ALA A 226 -14.62 -6.79 -14.84
C ALA A 226 -14.74 -5.28 -15.11
N VAL A 227 -13.74 -4.51 -14.67
CA VAL A 227 -13.66 -3.09 -14.98
C VAL A 227 -13.52 -3.00 -16.50
N SER A 228 -14.60 -2.61 -17.18
CA SER A 228 -14.60 -2.34 -18.60
C SER A 228 -13.43 -1.41 -18.90
N SER A 229 -12.51 -1.87 -19.75
CA SER A 229 -11.34 -1.13 -20.21
C SER A 229 -11.70 0.16 -20.92
#